data_AF-A0A4T0AWS0-F1
#
_entry.id   AF-A0A4T0AWS0-F1
#
_cell.length_a   1.000
_cell.length_b   1.000
_cell.length_c   1.000
_cell.angle_alpha   90.00
_cell.angle_beta   90.00
_cell.angle_gamma   90.00
#
_symmetry.space_group_name_H-M   'P 1'
#
loop_
_entity.id
_entity.type
_entity.pdbx_description
1 polymer ?
#
loop_
_entity_poly.entity_id
_entity_poly.type
_entity_poly.pdbx_seq_one_letter_code
_entity_poly.pdbx_strand_id
1 'polypeptide(L)'
;MSVAAPLSHMDQPHVHCCATCKSAMSDDPFGHLVRDIRQYLGPSSGIDSAHVDPNHIKALMAKYTSNPKHWERYARADKTRGYTRNIVDNVNGKANLILIVWNPAKGSLIHDHADAHCVMKILKGNLTETVYHKPESGDTSVHPLEVKQ
;
A
#
# COMPACT_ATOMS: atom_id res chain seq x y z
N MET A 1 -14.14 -3.26 13.50
CA MET A 1 -15.59 -3.17 13.22
C MET A 1 -15.86 -1.94 12.38
N SER A 2 -16.28 -2.12 11.13
CA SER A 2 -16.94 -1.08 10.37
C SER A 2 -18.09 -1.77 9.62
N VAL A 3 -19.30 -1.48 10.05
CA VAL A 3 -20.53 -1.95 9.40
C VAL A 3 -20.89 -0.87 8.38
N ALA A 4 -21.13 -1.25 7.14
CA ALA A 4 -21.77 -0.39 6.15
C ALA A 4 -23.07 -1.06 5.72
N ALA A 5 -24.21 -0.43 6.03
CA ALA A 5 -25.54 -0.83 5.57
C ALA A 5 -25.73 -0.49 4.08
N PRO A 6 -26.65 -1.18 3.37
CA PRO A 6 -26.85 -0.96 1.94
C PRO A 6 -27.74 0.26 1.69
N LEU A 7 -27.35 1.12 0.75
CA LEU A 7 -28.24 2.09 0.13
C LEU A 7 -28.74 1.52 -1.20
N SER A 8 -30.06 1.52 -1.34
CA SER A 8 -30.82 1.05 -2.49
C SER A 8 -30.56 1.87 -3.76
N HIS A 9 -30.70 1.16 -4.88
CA HIS A 9 -30.70 1.63 -6.28
C HIS A 9 -31.30 3.02 -6.50
N MET A 10 -30.52 3.87 -7.17
CA MET A 10 -31.03 4.84 -8.15
C MET A 10 -30.17 4.74 -9.40
N ASP A 11 -30.85 4.44 -10.50
CA ASP A 11 -30.37 4.20 -11.85
C ASP A 11 -29.80 5.49 -12.46
N GLN A 12 -28.53 5.49 -12.85
CA GLN A 12 -27.91 6.55 -13.67
C GLN A 12 -26.82 5.96 -14.59
N PRO A 13 -26.68 6.54 -15.80
CA PRO A 13 -26.34 5.82 -17.00
C PRO A 13 -24.87 5.43 -17.06
N HIS A 14 -24.63 4.28 -17.69
CA HIS A 14 -23.33 3.71 -18.05
C HIS A 14 -22.25 4.78 -18.27
N VAL A 15 -21.38 4.92 -17.26
CA VAL A 15 -20.09 5.60 -17.42
C VAL A 15 -19.30 4.76 -18.41
N HIS A 16 -19.31 5.24 -19.66
CA HIS A 16 -18.49 4.77 -20.74
C HIS A 16 -17.06 4.63 -20.21
N CYS A 17 -16.57 3.37 -20.16
CA CYS A 17 -15.19 3.08 -19.84
C CYS A 17 -14.34 3.75 -20.93
N CYS A 18 -13.84 4.95 -20.63
CA CYS A 18 -12.98 5.70 -21.50
C CYS A 18 -11.64 4.98 -21.52
N ALA A 19 -11.31 4.35 -22.64
CA ALA A 19 -10.09 3.59 -22.89
C ALA A 19 -8.79 4.44 -22.89
N THR A 20 -8.79 5.58 -22.19
CA THR A 20 -7.70 6.56 -22.14
C THR A 20 -7.29 6.98 -20.72
N CYS A 21 -7.78 6.33 -19.67
CA CYS A 21 -7.16 6.42 -18.33
C CYS A 21 -5.90 5.53 -18.21
N LYS A 22 -5.07 5.45 -19.26
CA LYS A 22 -3.68 5.08 -19.07
C LYS A 22 -3.05 6.24 -18.32
N SER A 23 -2.98 6.13 -16.99
CA SER A 23 -1.99 6.87 -16.23
C SER A 23 -0.69 6.76 -17.02
N ALA A 24 -0.24 7.85 -17.64
CA ALA A 24 1.04 7.88 -18.32
C ALA A 24 2.06 7.70 -17.21
N MET A 25 2.39 6.44 -16.95
CA MET A 25 3.41 6.05 -16.00
C MET A 25 4.66 6.79 -16.43
N SER A 26 5.28 7.50 -15.49
CA SER A 26 6.46 8.28 -15.81
C SER A 26 7.54 7.36 -16.39
N ASP A 27 8.35 7.88 -17.31
CA ASP A 27 9.45 7.12 -17.90
C ASP A 27 10.75 7.25 -17.07
N ASP A 28 10.62 7.65 -15.80
CA ASP A 28 11.70 7.68 -14.85
C ASP A 28 11.89 6.31 -14.16
N PRO A 29 13.00 6.08 -13.44
CA PRO A 29 13.27 4.81 -12.77
C PRO A 29 12.21 4.37 -11.73
N PHE A 30 11.45 5.29 -11.11
CA PHE A 30 10.34 4.90 -10.24
C PHE A 30 9.16 4.39 -11.07
N GLY A 31 8.83 5.06 -12.17
CA GLY A 31 7.81 4.60 -13.11
C GLY A 31 8.14 3.22 -13.72
N HIS A 32 9.42 2.94 -14.00
CA HIS A 32 9.88 1.60 -14.38
C HIS A 32 9.65 0.56 -13.27
N LEU A 33 9.96 0.87 -12.00
CA LEU A 33 9.64 0.01 -10.87
C LEU A 33 8.14 -0.32 -10.79
N VAL A 34 7.26 0.69 -10.92
CA VAL A 34 5.81 0.46 -10.90
C VAL A 34 5.39 -0.48 -12.04
N ARG A 35 5.99 -0.32 -13.23
CA ARG A 35 5.72 -1.14 -14.41
C ARG A 35 6.16 -2.58 -14.21
N ASP A 36 7.35 -2.78 -13.64
CA ASP A 36 7.91 -4.09 -13.34
C ASP A 36 7.04 -4.85 -12.32
N ILE A 37 6.60 -4.17 -11.24
CA ILE A 37 5.67 -4.76 -10.26
C ILE A 37 4.35 -5.16 -10.93
N ARG A 38 3.79 -4.28 -11.77
CA ARG A 38 2.55 -4.56 -12.50
C ARG A 38 2.70 -5.74 -13.46
N GLN A 39 3.82 -5.82 -14.16
CA GLN A 39 4.13 -6.93 -15.07
C GLN A 39 4.27 -8.25 -14.31
N TYR A 40 4.95 -8.24 -13.16
CA TYR A 40 5.13 -9.42 -12.32
C TYR A 40 3.81 -9.96 -11.76
N LEU A 41 2.93 -9.07 -11.28
CA LEU A 41 1.58 -9.45 -10.81
C LEU A 41 0.60 -9.77 -11.96
N GLY A 42 0.96 -9.45 -13.19
CA GLY A 42 0.16 -9.75 -14.36
C GLY A 42 -1.24 -9.11 -14.33
N PRO A 43 -2.21 -9.66 -15.07
CA PRO A 43 -3.54 -9.07 -15.20
C PRO A 43 -4.49 -9.42 -14.05
N SER A 44 -4.15 -10.37 -13.18
CA SER A 44 -5.12 -10.96 -12.25
C SER A 44 -4.58 -11.39 -10.88
N SER A 45 -3.26 -11.32 -10.64
CA SER A 45 -2.68 -11.80 -9.38
C SER A 45 -2.55 -10.67 -8.37
N GLY A 46 -2.84 -11.00 -7.12
CA GLY A 46 -2.50 -10.21 -5.94
C GLY A 46 -1.18 -10.69 -5.32
N ILE A 47 -0.68 -9.97 -4.31
CA ILE A 47 0.55 -10.36 -3.59
C ILE A 47 0.36 -11.67 -2.81
N ASP A 48 -0.88 -11.95 -2.43
CA ASP A 48 -1.35 -13.14 -1.72
C ASP A 48 -1.58 -14.36 -2.62
N SER A 49 -1.41 -14.22 -3.94
CA SER A 49 -1.64 -15.30 -4.89
C SER A 49 -0.56 -16.39 -4.75
N ALA A 50 -0.96 -17.66 -4.74
CA ALA A 50 -0.08 -18.80 -4.42
C ALA A 50 1.21 -18.93 -5.27
N HIS A 51 1.23 -18.36 -6.48
CA HIS A 51 2.37 -18.39 -7.38
C HIS A 51 3.22 -17.11 -7.35
N VAL A 52 2.82 -16.12 -6.55
CA VAL A 52 3.53 -14.85 -6.39
C VAL A 52 4.50 -15.00 -5.22
N ASP A 53 5.79 -14.75 -5.47
CA ASP A 53 6.82 -14.71 -4.44
C ASP A 53 7.02 -13.26 -3.95
N PRO A 54 6.65 -12.92 -2.70
CA PRO A 54 6.85 -11.59 -2.15
C PRO A 54 8.32 -11.14 -2.17
N ASN A 55 9.28 -12.07 -2.17
CA ASN A 55 10.71 -11.73 -2.23
C ASN A 55 11.12 -11.18 -3.60
N HIS A 56 10.44 -11.59 -4.68
CA HIS A 56 10.67 -11.01 -6.00
C HIS A 56 10.26 -9.52 -6.02
N ILE A 57 9.11 -9.19 -5.42
CA ILE A 57 8.65 -7.80 -5.27
C ILE A 57 9.65 -7.00 -4.42
N LYS A 58 10.12 -7.56 -3.29
CA LYS A 58 11.17 -6.95 -2.47
C LYS A 58 12.44 -6.68 -3.28
N ALA A 59 12.86 -7.61 -4.14
CA ALA A 59 14.04 -7.45 -4.98
C ALA A 59 13.87 -6.33 -6.02
N LEU A 60 12.71 -6.25 -6.69
CA LEU A 60 12.38 -5.14 -7.59
C LEU A 60 12.44 -3.80 -6.85
N MET A 61 11.79 -3.71 -5.69
CA MET A 61 11.81 -2.51 -4.86
C MET A 61 13.22 -2.16 -4.40
N ALA A 62 14.04 -3.14 -4.00
CA ALA A 62 15.41 -2.93 -3.55
C ALA A 62 16.32 -2.38 -4.67
N LYS A 63 16.17 -2.90 -5.90
CA LYS A 63 16.94 -2.46 -7.09
C LYS A 63 16.73 -0.98 -7.42
N TYR A 64 15.53 -0.44 -7.14
CA TYR A 64 15.26 0.98 -7.34
C TYR A 64 16.03 1.86 -6.35
N THR A 65 16.90 2.73 -6.88
CA THR A 65 17.56 3.79 -6.10
C THR A 65 16.64 4.99 -5.98
N SER A 66 16.23 5.32 -4.74
CA SER A 66 15.25 6.38 -4.50
C SER A 66 15.77 7.76 -4.89
N ASN A 67 14.97 8.50 -5.65
CA ASN A 67 15.17 9.91 -5.95
C ASN A 67 13.82 10.65 -5.82
N PRO A 68 13.71 11.70 -4.98
CA PRO A 68 12.49 12.48 -4.82
C PRO A 68 11.85 12.94 -6.13
N LYS A 69 12.66 13.34 -7.13
CA LYS A 69 12.15 13.82 -8.43
C LYS A 69 11.27 12.80 -9.16
N HIS A 70 11.45 11.51 -8.88
CA HIS A 70 10.69 10.43 -9.53
C HIS A 70 9.33 10.18 -8.86
N TRP A 71 9.17 10.49 -7.57
CA TRP A 71 7.96 10.13 -6.79
C TRP A 71 7.27 11.29 -6.07
N GLU A 72 7.84 12.49 -6.06
CA GLU A 72 7.30 13.64 -5.30
C GLU A 72 5.90 14.06 -5.73
N ARG A 73 5.51 13.82 -6.99
CA ARG A 73 4.13 14.04 -7.49
C ARG A 73 3.06 13.26 -6.70
N TYR A 74 3.45 12.16 -6.05
CA TYR A 74 2.57 11.35 -5.21
C TYR A 74 2.68 11.71 -3.71
N ALA A 75 3.67 12.50 -3.30
CA ALA A 75 4.00 12.79 -1.90
C ALA A 75 3.16 13.94 -1.32
N ARG A 76 1.84 13.77 -1.25
CA ARG A 76 0.94 14.80 -0.70
C ARG A 76 0.91 14.72 0.83
N ALA A 77 1.56 15.67 1.50
CA ALA A 77 1.56 15.77 2.95
C ALA A 77 0.34 16.54 3.48
N ASP A 78 -0.11 16.18 4.68
CA ASP A 78 -1.11 16.93 5.45
C ASP A 78 -0.62 17.02 6.90
N LYS A 79 -0.31 18.25 7.36
CA LYS A 79 0.28 18.50 8.68
C LYS A 79 -0.67 18.21 9.85
N THR A 80 -1.97 18.09 9.59
CA THR A 80 -2.98 17.79 10.62
C THR A 80 -3.04 16.32 10.98
N ARG A 81 -2.40 15.44 10.21
CA ARG A 81 -2.45 13.98 10.35
C ARG A 81 -1.11 13.43 10.84
N GLY A 82 -1.10 12.19 11.33
CA GLY A 82 0.16 11.47 11.58
C GLY A 82 0.91 11.18 10.28
N TYR A 83 0.16 10.74 9.27
CA TYR A 83 0.64 10.45 7.93
C TYR A 83 -0.50 10.54 6.90
N THR A 84 -0.15 10.57 5.61
CA THR A 84 -1.08 10.43 4.48
C THR A 84 -0.79 9.15 3.70
N ARG A 85 -1.80 8.60 3.02
CA ARG A 85 -1.68 7.45 2.11
C ARG A 85 -2.08 7.90 0.72
N ASN A 86 -1.14 7.86 -0.22
CA ASN A 86 -1.33 8.41 -1.56
C ASN A 86 -1.25 7.27 -2.58
N ILE A 87 -2.30 7.06 -3.37
CA ILE A 87 -2.32 6.00 -4.39
C ILE A 87 -1.32 6.36 -5.50
N VAL A 88 -0.46 5.40 -5.84
CA VAL A 88 0.44 5.45 -7.00
C VAL A 88 -0.15 4.67 -8.16
N ASP A 89 -0.56 3.42 -7.92
CA ASP A 89 -1.21 2.55 -8.91
C ASP A 89 -2.18 1.59 -8.20
N ASN A 90 -3.33 1.32 -8.83
CA ASN A 90 -4.22 0.22 -8.48
C ASN A 90 -3.88 -0.95 -9.41
N VAL A 91 -2.84 -1.68 -9.05
CA VAL A 91 -2.26 -2.75 -9.87
C VAL A 91 -3.35 -3.79 -10.09
N ASN A 92 -3.83 -3.87 -11.34
CA ASN A 92 -4.86 -4.79 -11.85
C ASN A 92 -6.15 -4.96 -11.01
N GLY A 93 -6.40 -4.09 -10.02
CA GLY A 93 -7.50 -4.25 -9.07
C GLY A 93 -7.25 -5.26 -7.93
N LYS A 94 -6.07 -5.90 -7.86
CA LYS A 94 -5.74 -6.91 -6.84
C LYS A 94 -4.63 -6.49 -5.89
N ALA A 95 -3.89 -5.43 -6.19
CA ALA A 95 -2.91 -4.85 -5.28
C ALA A 95 -2.91 -3.32 -5.36
N ASN A 96 -2.66 -2.68 -4.22
CA ASN A 96 -2.52 -1.23 -4.15
C ASN A 96 -1.06 -0.86 -3.93
N LEU A 97 -0.48 -0.09 -4.85
CA LEU A 97 0.79 0.58 -4.61
C LEU A 97 0.51 1.97 -4.06
N ILE A 98 0.96 2.22 -2.82
CA ILE A 98 0.74 3.48 -2.12
C ILE A 98 2.06 4.10 -1.67
N LEU A 99 2.14 5.43 -1.70
CA LEU A 99 3.20 6.22 -1.08
C LEU A 99 2.66 6.84 0.21
N ILE A 100 3.28 6.48 1.33
CA ILE A 100 2.94 6.99 2.65
C ILE A 100 3.88 8.13 3.02
N VAL A 101 3.33 9.28 3.39
CA VAL A 101 4.10 10.44 3.86
C VAL A 101 3.90 10.61 5.35
N TRP A 102 4.95 10.40 6.13
CA TRP A 102 4.95 10.55 7.58
C TRP A 102 5.33 11.97 7.98
N ASN A 103 4.56 12.60 8.86
CA ASN A 103 5.01 13.83 9.49
C ASN A 103 6.09 13.52 10.53
N PRO A 104 7.06 14.44 10.75
CA PRO A 104 8.14 14.22 11.71
C PRO A 104 7.62 13.81 13.10
N ALA A 105 8.27 12.81 13.70
CA ALA A 105 7.96 12.27 15.03
C ALA A 105 6.51 11.75 15.20
N LYS A 106 5.85 11.36 14.11
CA LYS A 106 4.55 10.67 14.12
C LYS A 106 4.71 9.20 13.75
N GLY A 107 3.77 8.38 14.22
CA GLY A 107 3.71 6.94 13.92
C GLY A 107 2.26 6.49 13.70
N SER A 108 2.09 5.24 13.30
CA SER A 108 0.78 4.60 13.26
C SER A 108 0.41 4.04 14.63
N LEU A 109 -0.88 3.80 14.83
CA LEU A 109 -1.30 2.87 15.88
C LEU A 109 -0.83 1.46 15.54
N ILE A 110 -0.84 0.57 16.52
CA ILE A 110 -0.67 -0.86 16.27
C ILE A 110 -1.86 -1.34 15.44
N HIS A 111 -1.60 -2.04 14.34
CA HIS A 111 -2.62 -2.54 13.42
C HIS A 111 -2.15 -3.81 12.72
N ASP A 112 -3.10 -4.62 12.28
CA ASP A 112 -2.85 -5.70 11.34
C ASP A 112 -3.14 -5.24 9.90
N HIS A 113 -2.95 -6.15 8.94
CA HIS A 113 -3.20 -5.91 7.53
C HIS A 113 -4.45 -6.65 7.02
N ALA A 114 -5.34 -7.10 7.90
CA ALA A 114 -6.58 -7.84 7.57
C ALA A 114 -6.37 -8.95 6.51
N ASP A 115 -5.41 -9.83 6.78
CA ASP A 115 -4.98 -10.95 5.91
C ASP A 115 -4.38 -10.54 4.55
N ALA A 116 -4.13 -9.26 4.30
CA ALA A 116 -3.39 -8.80 3.12
C ALA A 116 -1.87 -8.92 3.31
N HIS A 117 -1.18 -9.29 2.23
CA HIS A 117 0.28 -9.26 2.18
C HIS A 117 0.79 -7.84 1.93
N CYS A 118 1.79 -7.41 2.73
CA CYS A 118 2.39 -6.09 2.65
C CYS A 118 3.90 -6.17 2.39
N VAL A 119 4.41 -5.29 1.54
CA VAL A 119 5.85 -5.09 1.32
C VAL A 119 6.13 -3.59 1.38
N MET A 120 7.17 -3.20 2.12
CA MET A 120 7.53 -1.80 2.33
C MET A 120 8.97 -1.50 1.88
N LYS A 121 9.18 -0.28 1.37
CA LYS A 121 10.50 0.30 1.09
C LYS A 121 10.55 1.74 1.62
N ILE A 122 11.63 2.08 2.33
CA ILE A 122 11.93 3.47 2.69
C ILE A 122 12.42 4.22 1.45
N LEU A 123 11.72 5.29 1.07
CA LEU A 123 12.13 6.18 -0.02
C LEU A 123 12.93 7.40 0.46
N LYS A 124 12.69 7.88 1.69
CA LYS A 124 13.40 9.00 2.32
C LYS A 124 13.21 8.95 3.83
N GLY A 125 14.25 9.33 4.59
CA GLY A 125 14.22 9.34 6.05
C GLY A 125 14.36 7.94 6.63
N ASN A 126 13.83 7.74 7.84
CA ASN A 126 13.88 6.47 8.57
C ASN A 126 12.53 6.20 9.23
N LEU A 127 12.20 4.92 9.42
CA LEU A 127 11.08 4.46 10.24
C LEU A 127 11.56 3.35 11.16
N THR A 128 10.90 3.21 12.30
CA THR A 128 11.07 2.08 13.21
C THR A 128 9.83 1.21 13.10
N GLU A 129 10.01 -0.06 12.77
CA GLU A 129 8.96 -1.07 12.82
C GLU A 129 9.08 -1.82 14.15
N THR A 130 7.98 -1.90 14.89
CA THR A 130 7.85 -2.73 16.09
C THR A 130 6.79 -3.78 15.80
N VAL A 131 7.20 -5.05 15.78
CA VAL A 131 6.31 -6.18 15.52
C VAL A 131 5.77 -6.71 16.84
N TYR A 132 4.49 -7.02 16.90
CA TYR A 132 3.84 -7.55 18.10
C TYR A 132 3.29 -8.96 17.84
N HIS A 133 3.18 -9.77 18.89
CA HIS A 133 2.43 -11.02 18.84
C HIS A 133 0.93 -10.73 18.71
N LYS A 134 0.24 -11.56 17.90
CA LYS A 134 -1.22 -11.50 17.81
C LYS A 134 -1.81 -11.97 19.15
N PRO A 135 -2.82 -11.28 19.72
CA PRO A 135 -3.53 -11.77 20.89
C PRO A 135 -4.11 -13.16 20.65
N GLU A 136 -4.15 -14.00 21.70
CA GLU A 136 -4.81 -15.30 21.63
C GLU A 136 -6.33 -15.12 21.43
N SER A 137 -6.92 -16.00 20.62
CA SER A 137 -8.36 -15.99 20.37
C SER A 137 -9.13 -16.23 21.68
N GLY A 138 -9.91 -15.25 22.13
CA GLY A 138 -10.71 -15.34 23.35
C GLY A 138 -10.07 -14.70 24.57
N ASP A 139 -8.87 -14.14 24.45
CA ASP A 139 -8.29 -13.32 25.50
C ASP A 139 -9.06 -11.99 25.65
N THR A 140 -9.73 -11.84 26.78
CA THR A 140 -10.49 -10.62 27.16
C THR A 140 -9.75 -9.77 28.19
N SER A 141 -8.54 -10.22 28.59
CA SER A 141 -7.71 -9.48 29.53
C SER A 141 -7.13 -8.23 28.85
N VAL A 142 -7.03 -7.15 29.63
CA VAL A 142 -6.44 -5.89 29.14
C VAL A 142 -4.98 -5.87 29.59
N HIS A 143 -4.11 -6.39 28.73
CA HIS A 143 -2.66 -6.35 28.93
C HIS A 143 -1.96 -5.72 27.71
N PRO A 144 -0.80 -5.08 27.90
CA PRO A 144 0.00 -4.59 26.77
C PRO A 144 0.36 -5.72 25.81
N LEU A 145 0.34 -5.43 24.50
CA LEU A 145 0.78 -6.40 23.49
C LEU A 145 2.27 -6.70 23.64
N GLU A 146 2.62 -7.98 23.52
CA GLU A 146 4.00 -8.44 23.57
C GLU A 146 4.74 -8.14 22.27
N VAL A 147 5.94 -7.57 22.38
CA VAL A 147 6.80 -7.30 21.22
C VAL A 147 7.47 -8.60 20.77
N LYS A 148 7.39 -8.88 19.47
CA LYS A 148 8.10 -9.98 18.81
C LYS A 148 9.54 -9.53 18.55
N GLN A 149 10.49 -10.04 19.34
CA GLN A 149 11.93 -9.78 19.16
C GLN A 149 12.49 -10.43 17.90
#